data_AF-A0A1H8XV56-F1
#
_entry.id   AF-A0A1H8XV56-F1
#
_cell.length_a   1.000
_cell.length_b   1.000
_cell.length_c   1.000
_cell.angle_alpha   90.00
_cell.angle_beta   90.00
_cell.angle_gamma   90.00
#
_symmetry.space_group_name_H-M   'P 1'
#
loop_
_entity.id
_entity.type
_entity.pdbx_description
1 polymer ?
#
loop_
_entity_poly.entity_id
_entity_poly.type
_entity_poly.pdbx_seq_one_letter_code
_entity_poly.pdbx_strand_id
1 'polypeptide(L)' 'MAQAITSWLISDGRFRVHAINALGRRSARIIEIEDVDTGERFHGSARKLQSMFQALGSSSIAEPVTLPR' A
#
# COMPACT_ATOMS: atom_id res chain seq x y z
N MET A 1 8.43 13.46 -14.72
CA MET A 1 7.51 12.31 -14.94
C MET A 1 6.93 11.90 -13.60
N ALA A 2 5.62 12.09 -13.40
CA ALA A 2 4.94 11.73 -12.15
C ALA A 2 4.63 10.22 -12.16
N GLN A 3 5.09 9.48 -11.15
CA GLN A 3 4.65 8.10 -10.94
C GLN A 3 3.29 8.15 -10.24
N ALA A 4 2.31 7.40 -10.74
CA ALA A 4 0.98 7.35 -10.12
C ALA A 4 1.10 6.64 -8.76
N ILE A 5 1.11 7.42 -7.68
CA ILE A 5 0.97 6.91 -6.33
C ILE A 5 -0.52 6.66 -6.11
N THR A 6 -0.84 5.44 -5.71
CA THR A 6 -2.16 5.03 -5.26
C THR A 6 -2.12 4.74 -3.77
N SER A 7 -3.26 4.87 -3.12
CA SER A 7 -3.38 4.61 -1.69
C SER A 7 -4.70 3.95 -1.40
N TRP A 8 -4.69 2.95 -0.52
CA TRP A 8 -5.89 2.25 -0.10
C TRP A 8 -5.75 1.82 1.36
N LEU A 9 -6.88 1.45 1.95
CA LEU A 9 -6.97 0.99 3.33
C LEU A 9 -7.03 -0.54 3.40
N ILE A 10 -6.42 -1.10 4.45
CA ILE A 10 -6.49 -2.53 4.79
C ILE A 10 -6.82 -2.69 6.28
N SER A 11 -7.06 -3.93 6.71
CA SER A 11 -7.32 -4.29 8.11
C SER A 11 -8.41 -3.39 8.73
N ASP A 12 -9.58 -3.38 8.10
CA ASP A 12 -10.75 -2.57 8.48
C ASP A 12 -10.49 -1.05 8.60
N GLY A 13 -9.52 -0.54 7.86
CA GLY A 13 -9.20 0.89 7.86
C GLY A 13 -8.01 1.27 8.73
N ARG A 14 -7.48 0.33 9.52
CA ARG A 14 -6.38 0.60 10.46
C ARG A 14 -5.08 0.98 9.77
N PHE A 15 -4.78 0.40 8.61
CA PHE A 15 -3.55 0.72 7.88
C PHE A 15 -3.84 1.32 6.52
N ARG A 16 -3.13 2.40 6.20
CA ARG A 16 -3.10 3.00 4.87
C ARG A 16 -1.85 2.55 4.15
N VAL A 17 -2.03 1.96 2.98
CA VAL A 17 -0.94 1.48 2.14
C VAL A 17 -0.73 2.46 1.01
N HIS A 18 0.50 2.96 0.84
CA HIS A 18 0.90 3.76 -0.31
C HIS A 18 1.73 2.90 -1.26
N ALA A 19 1.35 2.87 -2.53
CA ALA A 19 2.08 2.13 -3.55
C ALA A 19 2.23 2.91 -4.84
N ILE A 20 3.25 2.56 -5.61
CA ILE A 20 3.37 2.97 -7.00
C ILE A 20 2.66 1.93 -7.84
N ASN A 21 1.72 2.36 -8.67
CA ASN A 21 1.04 1.49 -9.62
C ASN A 21 2.00 0.92 -10.66
N ALA A 22 1.66 -0.26 -11.16
CA ALA A 22 2.36 -0.83 -12.31
C ALA A 22 2.19 0.11 -13.52
N LEU A 23 3.29 0.48 -14.16
CA LEU A 23 3.28 1.32 -15.37
C LEU A 23 4.19 0.66 -16.41
N GLY A 24 3.58 0.13 -17.47
CA GLY A 24 4.29 -0.61 -18.52
C GLY A 24 5.03 -1.82 -17.95
N ARG A 25 6.37 -1.84 -18.08
CA ARG A 25 7.22 -2.94 -17.60
C ARG A 25 7.57 -2.87 -16.11
N ARG A 26 7.19 -1.81 -15.40
CA ARG A 26 7.46 -1.68 -13.96
C ARG A 26 6.33 -2.31 -13.17
N SER A 27 6.66 -3.31 -12.35
CA SER A 27 5.72 -3.92 -11.40
C SER A 27 5.27 -2.91 -10.34
N ALA A 28 4.03 -3.07 -9.87
CA ALA A 28 3.53 -2.34 -8.72
C ALA A 28 4.41 -2.64 -7.49
N ARG A 29 4.56 -1.65 -6.60
CA ARG A 29 5.31 -1.83 -5.35
C ARG A 29 4.80 -0.93 -4.25
N ILE A 30 4.75 -1.46 -3.03
CA ILE A 30 4.47 -0.68 -1.82
C ILE A 30 5.69 0.20 -1.51
N ILE A 31 5.44 1.45 -1.12
CA ILE A 31 6.47 2.44 -0.76
C ILE A 31 6.39 2.89 0.70
N GLU A 32 5.21 2.79 1.31
CA GLU A 32 4.97 3.16 2.71
C GLU A 32 3.69 2.47 3.21
N ILE A 33 3.64 2.16 4.50
CA ILE A 33 2.43 1.77 5.22
C ILE A 33 2.30 2.69 6.44
N GLU A 34 1.14 3.26 6.67
CA GLU A 34 0.82 4.12 7.83
C GLU A 34 -0.20 3.39 8.71
N ASP A 35 0.03 3.31 10.02
CA ASP A 35 -1.03 3.04 11.00
C ASP A 35 -1.83 4.33 11.18
N VAL A 36 -3.10 4.30 10.80
CA VAL A 36 -3.98 5.47 10.75
C VAL A 36 -4.32 5.97 12.15
N ASP A 37 -4.38 5.08 13.14
CA ASP A 37 -4.76 5.43 14.50
C ASP A 37 -3.62 6.14 15.23
N THR A 38 -2.38 5.71 15.01
CA THR A 38 -1.19 6.26 15.68
C THR A 38 -0.46 7.30 14.84
N GLY A 39 -0.68 7.32 13.53
CA GLY A 39 0.11 8.09 12.57
C GLY A 39 1.53 7.55 12.35
N GLU A 40 1.84 6.36 12.86
CA GLU A 40 3.15 5.73 12.68
C GLU A 40 3.35 5.31 11.23
N ARG A 41 4.51 5.64 10.66
CA ARG A 41 4.85 5.31 9.27
C ARG A 41 5.97 4.28 9.20
N PHE A 42 5.69 3.20 8.46
CA PHE A 42 6.61 2.13 8.19
C PHE A 42 7.24 2.31 6.82
N HIS A 43 8.57 2.41 6.82
CA HIS A 43 9.38 2.51 5.60
C HIS A 43 10.34 1.31 5.47
N GLY A 44 10.87 1.12 4.27
CA GLY A 44 11.93 0.15 4.02
C GLY A 44 12.03 -0.27 2.56
N SER A 45 12.70 -1.39 2.34
CA SER A 45 12.75 -2.00 1.01
C SER A 45 11.36 -2.47 0.58
N ALA A 46 11.11 -2.49 -0.73
CA ALA A 46 9.85 -3.00 -1.29
C ALA A 46 9.53 -4.41 -0.79
N ARG A 47 10.55 -5.28 -0.63
CA ARG A 47 10.38 -6.63 -0.08
C ARG A 47 9.91 -6.61 1.39
N LYS A 48 10.49 -5.75 2.23
CA LYS A 48 10.10 -5.62 3.64
C LYS A 48 8.65 -5.17 3.75
N LEU A 49 8.27 -4.14 2.99
CA LEU A 49 6.90 -3.61 2.98
C LEU A 49 5.90 -4.64 2.43
N GLN A 50 6.29 -5.42 1.41
CA GLN A 50 5.47 -6.51 0.90
C GLN A 50 5.22 -7.60 1.94
N SER A 51 6.26 -8.02 2.68
CA SER A 51 6.11 -9.01 3.75
C SER A 51 5.26 -8.48 4.91
N MET A 52 5.40 -7.20 5.26
CA MET A 52 4.56 -6.56 6.27
C MET A 52 3.10 -6.52 5.84
N PHE A 53 2.82 -6.09 4.61
CA PHE A 53 1.47 -6.10 4.03
C PHE A 53 0.80 -7.48 4.10
N GLN A 54 1.55 -8.53 3.78
CA GLN A 54 1.08 -9.91 3.89
C GLN A 54 0.81 -10.32 5.35
N ALA A 55 1.70 -9.94 6.27
CA ALA A 55 1.54 -10.22 7.70
C ALA A 55 0.33 -9.50 8.33
N LEU A 56 -0.09 -8.37 7.77
CA LEU A 56 -1.31 -7.65 8.16
C LEU A 56 -2.61 -8.30 7.64
N GLY A 57 -2.52 -9.48 7.00
CA GLY A 57 -3.67 -10.25 6.55
C GLY A 57 -4.17 -9.87 5.15
N SER A 58 -3.41 -9.07 4.40
CA SER A 58 -3.79 -8.68 3.04
C SER A 58 -3.13 -9.59 1.99
N SER A 59 -3.95 -10.20 1.13
CA SER A 59 -3.53 -11.26 0.21
C SER A 59 -3.14 -10.77 -1.19
N SER A 60 -3.51 -9.54 -1.59
CA SER A 60 -3.22 -9.01 -2.92
C SER A 60 -3.10 -7.49 -2.95
N ILE A 61 -2.15 -6.96 -3.74
CA ILE A 61 -2.09 -5.54 -4.16
C ILE A 61 -3.02 -5.35 -5.38
N ALA A 62 -4.20 -5.97 -5.34
CA ALA A 62 -5.17 -5.89 -6.43
C ALA A 62 -6.25 -4.87 -6.09
N GLU A 63 -6.30 -3.88 -6.98
CA GLU A 63 -7.30 -2.84 -7.24
C GLU A 63 -7.73 -1.97 -6.05
N PRO A 64 -7.60 -0.63 -6.15
CA PRO A 64 -8.09 0.26 -5.12
C PRO A 64 -9.59 0.04 -4.96
N VAL A 65 -10.00 -0.39 -3.77
CA VAL A 65 -11.39 -0.33 -3.32
C VAL A 65 -11.79 1.14 -3.44
N THR A 66 -12.52 1.44 -4.52
CA THR A 66 -13.13 2.74 -4.73
C THR A 66 -14.24 2.82 -3.70
N LEU A 67 -13.96 3.43 -2.54
CA LEU A 67 -15.01 3.83 -1.62
C LEU A 67 -15.95 4.78 -2.38
N PRO A 68 -17.26 4.52 -2.45
CA PRO A 68 -18.20 5.48 -3.01
C PRO A 68 -18.13 6.77 -2.19
N ARG A 69 -18.06 7.90 -2.91
CA ARG A 69 -18.05 9.26 -2.36
C ARG A 69 -19.29 9.56 -1.52
#